data_AF-A0A9D2PHU8-F1
#
_entry.id   AF-A0A9D2PHU8-F1
#
_cell.length_a   1.000
_cell.length_b   1.000
_cell.length_c   1.000
_cell.angle_alpha   90.00
_cell.angle_beta   90.00
_cell.angle_gamma   90.00
#
_symmetry.space_group_name_H-M   'P 1'
#
loop_
_entity.id
_entity.type
_entity.pdbx_description
1 polymer ?
#
loop_
_entity_poly.entity_id
_entity_poly.type
_entity_poly.pdbx_seq_one_letter_code
_entity_poly.pdbx_strand_id
1 'polypeptide(L)'
;MKKAYETPVACAEEFMPNEYVAACFQLACGRGSDPSLPYGSHWGSSERGDVSHSTIGTPDTCGDASANRVITDDGGVFQSVGEYNGQQGWLNGGLDYILQMDGNNTVDPGDVIFWHTNASGWGDRRKWNHWGVVQQQDPSHPNHS
;
A
#
# COMPACT_ATOMS: atom_id res chain seq x y z
N MET A 1 11.08 68.15 -10.83
CA MET A 1 10.45 66.89 -11.28
C MET A 1 9.86 66.20 -10.06
N LYS A 2 8.56 65.86 -10.06
CA LYS A 2 7.93 65.12 -8.96
C LYS A 2 8.13 63.63 -9.21
N LYS A 3 8.62 62.90 -8.20
CA LYS A 3 8.75 61.44 -8.25
C LYS A 3 7.40 60.84 -7.89
N ALA A 4 6.81 60.09 -8.81
CA ALA A 4 5.67 59.22 -8.51
C ALA A 4 6.25 57.93 -7.91
N TYR A 5 5.77 57.57 -6.73
CA TYR A 5 6.10 56.31 -6.07
C TYR A 5 4.86 55.44 -6.18
N GLU A 6 4.95 54.38 -6.98
CA GLU A 6 3.91 53.38 -7.13
C GLU A 6 4.39 52.08 -6.49
N THR A 7 3.51 51.44 -5.72
CA THR A 7 3.81 50.16 -5.09
C THR A 7 3.66 49.06 -6.15
N PRO A 8 4.71 48.30 -6.49
CA PRO A 8 4.57 47.19 -7.43
C PRO A 8 3.72 46.09 -6.78
N VAL A 9 2.63 45.72 -7.45
CA VAL A 9 1.83 44.53 -7.11
C VAL A 9 2.35 43.37 -7.95
N ALA A 10 2.91 42.36 -7.29
CA ALA A 10 3.23 41.10 -7.93
C ALA A 10 1.97 40.22 -7.93
N CYS A 11 1.55 39.75 -9.11
CA CYS A 11 0.61 38.64 -9.21
C CYS A 11 1.39 37.35 -8.90
N ALA A 12 1.08 36.72 -7.77
CA ALA A 12 1.50 35.35 -7.53
C ALA A 12 0.55 34.46 -8.31
N GLU A 13 1.04 33.80 -9.35
CA GLU A 13 0.39 32.58 -9.84
C GLU A 13 0.66 31.52 -8.78
N GLU A 14 -0.39 31.19 -8.03
CA GLU A 14 -0.37 30.02 -7.16
C GLU A 14 -0.24 28.81 -8.06
N PHE A 15 0.94 28.19 -8.07
CA PHE A 15 1.12 26.90 -8.70
C PHE A 15 0.30 25.91 -7.87
N MET A 16 -0.98 25.74 -8.23
CA MET A 16 -1.75 24.63 -7.71
C MET A 16 -1.00 23.38 -8.18
N PRO A 17 -0.40 22.59 -7.27
CA PRO A 17 0.13 21.31 -7.68
C PRO A 17 -1.02 20.61 -8.40
N ASN A 18 -0.74 20.12 -9.62
CA ASN A 18 -1.62 19.16 -10.24
C ASN A 18 -1.60 17.98 -9.26
N GLU A 19 -2.57 17.93 -8.35
CA GLU A 19 -2.65 16.92 -7.32
C GLU A 19 -3.02 15.64 -8.05
N TYR A 20 -2.00 14.91 -8.50
CA TYR A 20 -2.14 13.56 -9.00
C TYR A 20 -2.43 12.71 -7.77
N VAL A 21 -3.71 12.66 -7.37
CA VAL A 21 -4.16 12.07 -6.12
C VAL A 21 -4.07 10.53 -6.22
N ALA A 22 -2.89 9.99 -5.98
CA ALA A 22 -2.65 8.55 -5.86
C ALA A 22 -3.36 7.99 -4.63
N ALA A 23 -4.38 7.12 -4.77
CA ALA A 23 -5.14 6.64 -3.62
C ALA A 23 -4.34 5.68 -2.72
N CYS A 24 -4.44 5.86 -1.40
CA CYS A 24 -3.87 4.94 -0.40
C CYS A 24 -5.00 4.20 0.34
N PHE A 25 -5.09 2.89 0.14
CA PHE A 25 -6.08 2.02 0.77
C PHE A 25 -5.46 1.18 1.89
N GLN A 26 -6.21 0.95 2.97
CA GLN A 26 -5.81 -0.04 3.99
C GLN A 26 -6.06 -1.46 3.50
N LEU A 27 -5.24 -2.40 3.98
CA LEU A 27 -5.37 -3.83 3.71
C LEU A 27 -5.43 -4.61 5.03
N ALA A 28 -6.56 -5.27 5.29
CA ALA A 28 -6.64 -6.22 6.39
C ALA A 28 -5.89 -7.50 6.01
N CYS A 29 -4.70 -7.71 6.57
CA CYS A 29 -3.85 -8.85 6.21
C CYS A 29 -4.41 -10.18 6.71
N GLY A 30 -4.39 -11.16 5.81
CA GLY A 30 -4.45 -12.59 6.07
C GLY A 30 -3.14 -13.26 5.65
N ARG A 31 -2.82 -14.37 6.31
CA ARG A 31 -1.57 -15.10 6.09
C ARG A 31 -1.70 -16.05 4.91
N GLY A 32 -0.63 -16.20 4.14
CA GLY A 32 -0.57 -17.23 3.10
C GLY A 32 -0.55 -18.66 3.63
N SER A 33 -0.22 -18.84 4.92
CA SER A 33 -0.24 -20.11 5.62
C SER A 33 -1.58 -20.43 6.31
N ASP A 34 -2.60 -19.57 6.19
CA ASP A 34 -3.90 -19.80 6.83
C ASP A 34 -4.60 -21.01 6.18
N PRO A 35 -4.98 -22.06 6.92
CA PRO A 35 -5.58 -23.26 6.33
C PRO A 35 -6.94 -23.01 5.67
N SER A 36 -7.63 -21.92 5.99
CA SER A 36 -8.95 -21.60 5.45
C SER A 36 -8.91 -20.98 4.05
N LEU A 37 -7.77 -20.37 3.65
CA LEU A 37 -7.56 -19.58 2.41
C LEU A 37 -8.87 -19.29 1.65
N PRO A 38 -9.68 -18.31 2.08
CA PRO A 38 -11.04 -18.13 1.56
C PRO A 38 -11.07 -17.83 0.05
N TYR A 39 -9.97 -17.29 -0.48
CA TYR A 39 -9.79 -16.94 -1.89
C TYR A 39 -8.80 -17.86 -2.61
N GLY A 40 -8.38 -18.97 -1.98
CA GLY A 40 -7.36 -19.87 -2.53
C GLY A 40 -5.95 -19.29 -2.53
N SER A 41 -5.04 -19.99 -3.20
CA SER A 41 -3.62 -19.62 -3.31
C SER A 41 -3.35 -18.98 -4.67
N HIS A 42 -2.98 -17.70 -4.67
CA HIS A 42 -2.64 -16.93 -5.87
C HIS A 42 -1.19 -16.42 -5.89
N TRP A 43 -0.35 -16.86 -4.96
CA TRP A 43 1.07 -16.49 -4.93
C TRP A 43 1.87 -17.20 -6.02
N GLY A 44 2.85 -16.53 -6.60
CA GLY A 44 3.74 -17.11 -7.61
C GLY A 44 4.63 -18.24 -7.06
N SER A 45 4.85 -18.27 -5.74
CA SER A 45 5.54 -19.38 -5.05
C SER A 45 5.10 -19.48 -3.60
N SER A 46 5.24 -20.68 -3.02
CA SER A 46 5.10 -20.89 -1.58
C SER A 46 6.07 -20.04 -0.75
N GLU A 47 5.76 -19.90 0.52
CA GLU A 47 6.65 -19.33 1.53
C GLU A 47 7.96 -20.12 1.62
N ARG A 48 9.03 -19.46 2.07
CA ARG A 48 10.37 -20.05 2.09
C ARG A 48 11.17 -19.61 3.30
N GLY A 49 11.97 -20.54 3.83
CA GLY A 49 12.97 -20.27 4.86
C GLY A 49 12.45 -20.35 6.29
N ASP A 50 11.51 -21.26 6.55
CA ASP A 50 10.91 -21.54 7.86
C ASP A 50 10.38 -20.27 8.54
N VAL A 51 9.44 -19.63 7.84
CA VAL A 51 8.86 -18.35 8.24
C VAL A 51 7.64 -18.54 9.12
N SER A 52 7.42 -17.58 10.00
CA SER A 52 6.18 -17.46 10.78
C SER A 52 5.65 -16.04 10.68
N HIS A 53 4.35 -15.91 10.93
CA HIS A 53 3.63 -14.65 10.91
C HIS A 53 3.22 -14.23 12.32
N SER A 54 3.20 -12.93 12.57
CA SER A 54 2.62 -12.37 13.79
C SER A 54 1.13 -12.73 13.92
N THR A 55 0.65 -12.74 15.16
CA THR A 55 -0.78 -12.94 15.44
C THR A 55 -1.62 -11.85 14.76
N ILE A 56 -2.73 -12.19 14.11
CA ILE A 56 -3.66 -11.17 13.57
C ILE A 56 -4.13 -10.29 14.73
N GLY A 57 -4.11 -8.97 14.53
CA GLY A 57 -4.35 -7.96 15.57
C GLY A 57 -3.12 -7.57 16.38
N THR A 58 -1.92 -8.08 16.06
CA THR A 58 -0.67 -7.62 16.72
C THR A 58 -0.26 -6.26 16.15
N PRO A 59 -0.21 -5.19 16.97
CA PRO A 59 0.16 -3.85 16.50
C PRO A 59 1.54 -3.81 15.86
N ASP A 60 1.74 -2.89 14.91
CA ASP A 60 3.03 -2.64 14.24
C ASP A 60 3.62 -3.87 13.52
N THR A 61 2.75 -4.76 13.04
CA THR A 61 3.13 -5.93 12.23
C THR A 61 2.16 -6.10 11.06
N CYS A 62 2.45 -6.99 10.11
CA CYS A 62 1.51 -7.31 9.04
C CYS A 62 0.13 -7.72 9.56
N GLY A 63 0.03 -8.31 10.76
CA GLY A 63 -1.24 -8.69 11.38
C GLY A 63 -2.10 -7.50 11.85
N ASP A 64 -1.57 -6.28 11.88
CA ASP A 64 -2.31 -5.06 12.17
C ASP A 64 -3.03 -4.59 10.89
N ALA A 65 -4.34 -4.40 10.97
CA ALA A 65 -5.16 -3.98 9.83
C ALA A 65 -4.79 -2.57 9.32
N SER A 66 -4.18 -1.74 10.15
CA SER A 66 -3.70 -0.39 9.78
C SER A 66 -2.28 -0.38 9.22
N ALA A 67 -1.55 -1.49 9.34
CA ALA A 67 -0.15 -1.56 8.95
C ALA A 67 0.07 -1.98 7.49
N ASN A 68 -0.97 -2.26 6.71
CA ASN A 68 -0.78 -2.67 5.31
C ASN A 68 -1.52 -1.72 4.38
N ARG A 69 -0.92 -1.43 3.23
CA ARG A 69 -1.48 -0.49 2.26
C ARG A 69 -1.32 -0.95 0.82
N VAL A 70 -2.26 -0.51 -0.01
CA VAL A 70 -2.08 -0.42 -1.47
C VAL A 70 -2.10 1.04 -1.89
N ILE A 71 -1.20 1.37 -2.81
CA ILE A 71 -1.14 2.67 -3.48
C ILE A 71 -1.54 2.47 -4.95
N THR A 72 -2.44 3.31 -5.46
CA THR A 72 -2.83 3.36 -6.87
C THR A 72 -2.47 4.69 -7.51
N ASP A 73 -2.56 4.79 -8.84
CA ASP A 73 -2.61 6.09 -9.50
C ASP A 73 -4.04 6.69 -9.46
N ASP A 74 -4.20 7.84 -10.11
CA ASP A 74 -5.48 8.57 -10.23
C ASP A 74 -6.54 7.79 -11.04
N GLY A 75 -6.11 6.85 -11.88
CA GLY A 75 -7.01 5.93 -12.59
C GLY A 75 -7.41 4.72 -11.76
N GLY A 76 -6.96 4.63 -10.50
CA GLY A 76 -7.16 3.44 -9.66
C GLY A 76 -6.26 2.27 -10.05
N VAL A 77 -5.26 2.46 -10.91
CA VAL A 77 -4.36 1.38 -11.32
C VAL A 77 -3.33 1.14 -10.23
N PHE A 78 -3.15 -0.13 -9.84
CA PHE A 78 -2.17 -0.55 -8.84
C PHE A 78 -0.77 0.00 -9.13
N GLN A 79 -0.13 0.59 -8.12
CA GLN A 79 1.26 1.06 -8.18
C GLN A 79 2.16 0.26 -7.24
N SER A 80 1.73 0.07 -5.99
CA SER A 80 2.53 -0.69 -5.01
C SER A 80 1.69 -1.21 -3.84
N VAL A 81 2.23 -2.20 -3.15
CA VAL A 81 1.71 -2.76 -1.90
C VAL A 81 2.84 -2.77 -0.88
N GLY A 82 2.51 -2.56 0.39
CA GLY A 82 3.50 -2.59 1.45
C GLY A 82 2.90 -2.85 2.81
N GLU A 83 3.76 -3.27 3.72
CA GLU A 83 3.43 -3.54 5.12
C GLU A 83 4.37 -2.75 6.03
N TYR A 84 3.87 -2.29 7.16
CA TYR A 84 4.60 -1.58 8.18
C TYR A 84 5.01 -2.55 9.28
N ASN A 85 6.27 -2.45 9.68
CA ASN A 85 6.82 -3.17 10.82
C ASN A 85 7.45 -2.16 11.79
N GLY A 86 7.11 -2.21 13.06
CA GLY A 86 7.59 -1.23 14.06
C GLY A 86 9.11 -1.18 14.24
N GLN A 87 9.83 -2.22 13.83
CA GLN A 87 11.30 -2.28 13.91
C GLN A 87 11.99 -1.91 12.59
N GLN A 88 11.35 -2.22 11.46
CA GLN A 88 11.96 -2.10 10.13
C GLN A 88 11.39 -0.93 9.31
N GLY A 89 10.30 -0.33 9.76
CA GLY A 89 9.53 0.67 9.01
C GLY A 89 8.68 0.04 7.91
N TRP A 90 8.43 0.81 6.84
CA TRP A 90 7.69 0.34 5.67
C TRP A 90 8.53 -0.62 4.84
N LEU A 91 7.98 -1.81 4.63
CA LEU A 91 8.49 -2.86 3.77
C LEU A 91 7.71 -2.85 2.46
N ASN A 92 8.43 -2.77 1.33
CA ASN A 92 7.81 -2.89 0.01
C ASN A 92 7.48 -4.35 -0.28
N GLY A 93 6.22 -4.61 -0.64
CA GLY A 93 5.75 -5.90 -1.09
C GLY A 93 5.93 -6.09 -2.59
N GLY A 94 6.16 -7.34 -3.00
CA GLY A 94 6.01 -7.76 -4.38
C GLY A 94 4.57 -8.19 -4.62
N LEU A 95 3.92 -7.62 -5.63
CA LEU A 95 2.58 -8.06 -6.06
C LEU A 95 2.67 -9.47 -6.66
N ASP A 96 1.79 -10.37 -6.23
CA ASP A 96 1.58 -11.67 -6.87
C ASP A 96 0.31 -11.67 -7.72
N TYR A 97 -0.81 -11.16 -7.19
CA TYR A 97 -2.10 -11.19 -7.87
C TYR A 97 -3.09 -10.17 -7.31
N ILE A 98 -4.00 -9.69 -8.17
CA ILE A 98 -5.16 -8.87 -7.79
C ILE A 98 -6.42 -9.65 -8.21
N LEU A 99 -7.22 -10.06 -7.23
CA LEU A 99 -8.53 -10.63 -7.48
C LEU A 99 -9.55 -9.49 -7.52
N GLN A 100 -9.88 -9.08 -8.74
CA GLN A 100 -10.88 -8.07 -9.04
C GLN A 100 -12.27 -8.64 -8.79
N MET A 101 -13.00 -8.06 -7.85
CA MET A 101 -14.33 -8.56 -7.48
C MET A 101 -15.44 -8.05 -8.40
N ASP A 102 -15.23 -6.89 -9.02
CA ASP A 102 -16.21 -6.26 -9.93
C ASP A 102 -15.76 -6.25 -11.41
N GLY A 103 -14.47 -6.49 -11.67
CA GLY A 103 -13.88 -6.57 -13.01
C GLY A 103 -13.64 -5.21 -13.69
N ASN A 104 -13.53 -4.12 -12.93
CA ASN A 104 -13.39 -2.77 -13.48
C ASN A 104 -11.95 -2.39 -13.89
N ASN A 105 -10.96 -3.27 -13.64
CA ASN A 105 -9.53 -3.08 -13.89
C ASN A 105 -8.87 -1.96 -13.06
N THR A 106 -9.46 -1.61 -11.92
CA THR A 106 -8.94 -0.66 -10.94
C THR A 106 -8.95 -1.32 -9.56
N VAL A 107 -8.08 -0.87 -8.65
CA VAL A 107 -8.09 -1.36 -7.28
C VAL A 107 -9.04 -0.50 -6.46
N ASP A 108 -10.05 -1.12 -5.90
CA ASP A 108 -11.06 -0.45 -5.09
C ASP A 108 -11.47 -1.28 -3.85
N PRO A 109 -12.23 -0.68 -2.91
CA PRO A 109 -12.64 -1.39 -1.70
C PRO A 109 -13.46 -2.65 -2.02
N GLY A 110 -13.01 -3.79 -1.53
CA GLY A 110 -13.61 -5.10 -1.76
C GLY A 110 -12.72 -6.06 -2.56
N ASP A 111 -11.79 -5.54 -3.37
CA ASP A 111 -10.80 -6.34 -4.06
C ASP A 111 -9.87 -7.08 -3.10
N VAL A 112 -9.28 -8.19 -3.58
CA VAL A 112 -8.30 -8.97 -2.79
C VAL A 112 -6.92 -8.89 -3.43
N ILE A 113 -5.96 -8.42 -2.64
CA ILE A 113 -4.57 -8.28 -3.05
C ILE A 113 -3.76 -9.41 -2.46
N PHE A 114 -2.97 -10.09 -3.29
CA PHE A 114 -1.99 -11.08 -2.88
C PHE A 114 -0.60 -10.50 -3.11
N TRP A 115 0.21 -10.49 -2.05
CA TRP A 115 1.58 -10.00 -2.12
C TRP A 115 2.52 -10.86 -1.31
N HIS A 116 3.80 -10.59 -1.44
CA HIS A 116 4.83 -11.18 -0.60
C HIS A 116 5.85 -10.15 -0.13
N THR A 117 6.45 -10.40 1.02
CA THR A 117 7.64 -9.70 1.48
C THR A 117 8.84 -10.63 1.52
N ASN A 118 10.02 -10.07 1.28
CA ASN A 118 11.28 -10.80 1.34
C ASN A 118 12.15 -10.23 2.45
N ALA A 119 12.97 -11.08 3.06
CA ALA A 119 14.00 -10.60 3.98
C ALA A 119 15.00 -9.70 3.25
N SER A 120 15.43 -8.63 3.91
CA SER A 120 16.38 -7.65 3.37
C SER A 120 17.86 -7.97 3.66
N GLY A 121 18.15 -9.04 4.41
CA GLY A 121 19.51 -9.42 4.81
C GLY A 121 20.29 -10.14 3.70
N TRP A 122 21.59 -9.87 3.59
CA TRP A 122 22.45 -10.53 2.61
C TRP A 122 22.51 -12.05 2.85
N GLY A 123 22.14 -12.82 1.84
CA GLY A 123 22.06 -14.29 1.91
C GLY A 123 20.78 -14.83 2.56
N ASP A 124 19.94 -13.95 3.13
CA ASP A 124 18.62 -14.33 3.61
C ASP A 124 17.67 -14.49 2.42
N ARG A 125 17.01 -15.64 2.36
CA ARG A 125 16.09 -15.99 1.28
C ARG A 125 14.67 -16.16 1.79
N ARG A 126 14.36 -15.71 3.00
CA ARG A 126 13.03 -15.84 3.56
C ARG A 126 12.00 -15.05 2.76
N LYS A 127 10.83 -15.66 2.55
CA LYS A 127 9.69 -15.10 1.83
C LYS A 127 8.42 -15.39 2.63
N TRP A 128 7.66 -14.34 2.93
CA TRP A 128 6.33 -14.41 3.55
C TRP A 128 5.29 -14.10 2.48
N ASN A 129 4.24 -14.90 2.44
CA ASN A 129 3.10 -14.70 1.56
C ASN A 129 1.93 -14.12 2.35
N HIS A 130 1.25 -13.15 1.76
CA HIS A 130 0.18 -12.39 2.40
C HIS A 130 -0.97 -12.20 1.42
N TRP A 131 -2.15 -11.99 1.96
CA TRP A 131 -3.30 -11.54 1.19
C TRP A 131 -4.10 -10.55 2.02
N GLY A 132 -5.00 -9.79 1.41
CA GLY A 132 -5.86 -8.88 2.17
C GLY A 132 -6.95 -8.28 1.32
N VAL A 133 -8.06 -7.94 1.96
CA VAL A 133 -9.18 -7.25 1.32
C VAL A 133 -8.95 -5.75 1.41
N VAL A 134 -8.97 -5.07 0.26
CA VAL A 134 -8.88 -3.62 0.16
C VAL A 134 -10.04 -3.02 0.94
N GLN A 135 -9.72 -2.20 1.94
CA GLN A 135 -10.69 -1.46 2.73
C GLN A 135 -10.85 -0.04 2.18
N GLN A 136 -11.68 0.76 2.84
CA GLN A 136 -11.85 2.18 2.50
C GLN A 136 -10.49 2.92 2.51
N GLN A 137 -10.37 3.97 1.69
CA GLN A 137 -9.20 4.85 1.68
C GLN A 137 -8.86 5.28 3.10
N ASP A 138 -7.57 5.23 3.45
CA ASP A 138 -7.12 5.65 4.77
C ASP A 138 -7.12 7.19 4.85
N PRO A 139 -8.02 7.83 5.63
CA PRO A 139 -8.05 9.28 5.74
C PRO A 139 -6.83 9.83 6.49
N SER A 140 -6.15 8.99 7.27
CA SER A 140 -4.95 9.34 8.05
C SER A 140 -3.64 9.22 7.26
N HIS A 141 -3.71 8.64 6.06
CA HIS A 141 -2.64 8.63 5.08
C HIS A 141 -3.10 9.33 3.80
N PRO A 142 -3.32 10.67 3.84
CA PRO A 142 -3.63 11.42 2.65
C PRO A 142 -2.53 11.17 1.62
N ASN A 143 -2.99 10.72 0.45
CA ASN A 143 -2.29 10.51 -0.80
C ASN A 143 -0.99 11.34 -0.83
N HIS A 144 0.13 10.69 -0.51
CA HIS A 144 1.42 11.37 -0.39
C HIS A 144 1.86 11.81 -1.78
N SER A 145 1.74 13.11 -2.05
CA SER A 145 2.34 13.84 -3.18
C SER A 145 3.86 13.82 -3.15
#